data_AF-A0AAW8UDR8-F1
#
_entry.id   AF-A0AAW8UDR8-F1
#
_cell.length_a   1.000
_cell.length_b   1.000
_cell.length_c   1.000
_cell.angle_alpha   90.00
_cell.angle_beta   90.00
_cell.angle_gamma   90.00
#
_symmetry.space_group_name_H-M   'P 1'
#
loop_
_entity.id
_entity.type
_entity.pdbx_description
1 polymer ?
#
loop_
_entity_poly.entity_id
_entity_poly.type
_entity_poly.pdbx_seq_one_letter_code
_entity_poly.pdbx_strand_id
1 'polypeptide(L)'
;MKYSIKVNSINRKEGSNIKGFATVVFGDSFKITNIAILENADKDQLFVSMPRYKSSEKDESGATIYKDVCNPITAEFREELYTNILEAYERSLAPEQVQDSGKGMKSVVEMPEFSVTVSPYERDGSNIKGLARIYIEESFIVNNVNILQGKENIFVSMPAYKTKQIDEQGKPMYQDVCYPVTKEFREKLYTEIVREYEQVKEKSQHQAEDIEEKTVGNRVKQQETETNLSSKETKR
;
A
#
# COMPACT_ATOMS: atom_id res chain seq x y z
N MET A 1 -7.64 14.69 10.84
CA MET A 1 -8.02 13.27 10.67
C MET A 1 -8.46 12.66 11.98
N LYS A 2 -9.62 11.99 12.02
CA LYS A 2 -10.09 11.28 13.22
C LYS A 2 -9.58 9.83 13.25
N TYR A 3 -8.97 9.43 14.36
CA TYR A 3 -8.48 8.05 14.54
C TYR A 3 -8.45 7.61 15.99
N SER A 4 -8.37 6.29 16.18
CA SER A 4 -8.11 5.66 17.47
C SER A 4 -6.77 4.93 17.45
N ILE A 5 -6.09 4.92 18.61
CA ILE A 5 -4.84 4.20 18.82
C ILE A 5 -5.05 3.13 19.88
N LYS A 6 -4.63 1.90 19.58
CA LYS A 6 -4.49 0.83 20.55
C LYS A 6 -3.03 0.38 20.60
N VAL A 7 -2.45 0.35 21.78
CA VAL A 7 -1.07 -0.09 21.97
C VAL A 7 -1.03 -1.43 22.70
N ASN A 8 -0.05 -2.25 22.33
CA ASN A 8 0.29 -3.49 23.00
C ASN A 8 1.78 -3.47 23.36
N SER A 9 2.11 -3.46 24.65
CA SER A 9 3.48 -3.51 25.13
C SER A 9 4.04 -4.93 25.04
N ILE A 10 5.34 -5.04 24.81
CA ILE A 10 6.03 -6.32 24.74
C ILE A 10 7.15 -6.30 25.77
N ASN A 11 7.20 -7.36 26.59
CA ASN A 11 8.29 -7.55 27.52
C ASN A 11 9.61 -7.73 26.76
N ARG A 12 10.66 -6.98 27.16
CA ARG A 12 12.01 -7.01 26.58
C ARG A 12 12.44 -8.46 26.36
N LYS A 13 12.54 -8.88 25.10
CA LYS A 13 13.38 -10.02 24.73
C LYS A 13 14.82 -9.53 24.71
N GLU A 14 15.74 -10.29 25.28
CA GLU A 14 17.18 -9.97 25.23
C GLU A 14 17.60 -9.59 23.81
N GLY A 15 18.21 -8.41 23.67
CA GLY A 15 18.69 -7.88 22.40
C GLY A 15 17.65 -7.19 21.49
N SER A 16 16.37 -7.08 21.88
CA SER A 16 15.38 -6.34 21.10
C SER A 16 15.19 -4.92 21.64
N ASN A 17 15.28 -3.95 20.73
CA ASN A 17 14.92 -2.55 20.98
C ASN A 17 13.41 -2.27 20.83
N ILE A 18 12.60 -3.28 20.50
CA ILE A 18 11.14 -3.13 20.36
C ILE A 18 10.50 -3.16 21.74
N LYS A 19 9.67 -2.15 22.01
CA LYS A 19 8.93 -1.95 23.26
C LYS A 19 7.46 -2.31 23.16
N GLY A 20 6.90 -2.21 21.97
CA GLY A 20 5.51 -2.54 21.73
C GLY A 20 5.10 -2.34 20.28
N PHE A 21 3.84 -2.62 20.01
CA PHE A 21 3.21 -2.32 18.74
C PHE A 21 1.95 -1.47 18.95
N ALA A 22 1.79 -0.46 18.11
CA ALA A 22 0.58 0.31 17.99
C ALA A 22 -0.26 -0.18 16.80
N THR A 23 -1.56 -0.01 16.95
CA THR A 23 -2.60 -0.21 15.96
C THR A 23 -3.37 1.09 15.86
N VAL A 24 -3.53 1.61 14.66
CA VAL A 24 -4.26 2.85 14.37
C VAL A 24 -5.47 2.52 13.53
N VAL A 25 -6.63 3.10 13.85
CA VAL A 25 -7.85 2.97 13.04
C VAL A 25 -8.35 4.35 12.63
N PHE A 26 -8.28 4.67 11.34
CA PHE A 26 -8.83 5.89 10.74
C PHE A 26 -10.33 5.74 10.55
N GLY A 27 -11.11 6.67 11.10
CA GLY A 27 -12.56 6.72 10.92
C GLY A 27 -13.29 5.40 11.26
N ASP A 28 -12.79 4.63 12.21
CA ASP A 28 -13.34 3.31 12.58
C ASP A 28 -13.46 2.29 11.40
N SER A 29 -12.88 2.60 10.24
CA SER A 29 -13.17 1.90 8.98
C SER A 29 -11.93 1.49 8.20
N PHE A 30 -10.77 2.09 8.48
CA PHE A 30 -9.49 1.66 7.93
C PHE A 30 -8.44 1.46 9.01
N LYS A 31 -7.88 0.25 9.10
CA LYS A 31 -6.99 -0.15 10.20
C LYS A 31 -5.58 -0.42 9.72
N ILE A 32 -4.62 0.02 10.52
CA ILE A 32 -3.19 -0.20 10.35
C ILE A 32 -2.66 -0.88 11.60
N THR A 33 -1.86 -1.92 11.40
CA THR A 33 -1.27 -2.72 12.46
C THR A 33 0.25 -2.71 12.35
N ASN A 34 0.92 -3.26 13.37
CA ASN A 34 2.36 -3.46 13.41
C ASN A 34 3.19 -2.17 13.30
N ILE A 35 2.66 -1.05 13.79
CA ILE A 35 3.46 0.16 13.98
C ILE A 35 4.36 -0.09 15.19
N ALA A 36 5.67 -0.17 14.99
CA ALA A 36 6.60 -0.53 16.05
C ALA A 36 6.94 0.68 16.92
N ILE A 37 6.95 0.47 18.23
CA ILE A 37 7.48 1.42 19.22
C ILE A 37 8.83 0.88 19.65
N LEU A 38 9.88 1.66 19.45
CA LEU A 38 11.26 1.25 19.69
C LEU A 38 11.92 2.19 20.69
N GLU A 39 12.95 1.70 21.35
CA GLU A 39 13.82 2.47 22.25
C GLU A 39 15.21 2.57 21.65
N ASN A 40 15.74 3.79 21.57
CA ASN A 40 17.15 3.99 21.31
C ASN A 40 17.92 3.75 22.62
N ALA A 41 18.65 2.63 22.70
CA ALA A 41 19.37 2.21 23.90
C ALA A 41 20.41 3.25 24.38
N ASP A 42 20.98 4.03 23.46
CA ASP A 42 22.02 5.01 23.79
C ASP A 42 21.45 6.32 24.35
N LYS A 43 20.21 6.64 24.00
CA LYS A 43 19.56 7.93 24.32
C LYS A 43 18.34 7.82 25.25
N ASP A 44 17.98 6.60 25.62
CA ASP A 44 16.74 6.28 26.36
C ASP A 44 15.50 6.96 25.74
N GLN A 45 15.48 7.05 24.41
CA GLN A 45 14.46 7.79 23.67
C GLN A 45 13.56 6.83 22.92
N LEU A 46 12.24 6.94 23.14
CA LEU A 46 11.25 6.21 22.37
C LEU A 46 11.04 6.84 21.00
N PHE A 47 10.84 6.01 19.99
CA PHE A 47 10.48 6.45 18.65
C PHE A 47 9.57 5.44 17.95
N VAL A 48 8.80 5.95 16.99
CA VAL A 48 7.85 5.17 16.19
C VAL A 48 8.49 4.76 14.87
N SER A 49 8.33 3.51 14.49
CA SER A 49 8.67 3.00 13.17
C SER A 49 7.44 2.42 12.50
N MET A 50 7.06 2.99 11.37
CA MET A 50 5.96 2.50 10.55
C MET A 50 6.25 1.10 9.99
N PRO A 51 5.23 0.30 9.64
CA PRO A 51 5.43 -1.00 9.01
C PRO A 51 6.27 -0.89 7.74
N ARG A 52 7.28 -1.75 7.57
CA ARG A 52 8.24 -1.69 6.45
C ARG A 52 8.29 -3.00 5.67
N TYR A 53 8.65 -2.91 4.40
CA TYR A 53 8.95 -4.04 3.54
C TYR A 53 10.36 -3.92 2.96
N LYS A 54 10.93 -5.07 2.61
CA LYS A 54 12.23 -5.16 1.94
C LYS A 54 12.06 -4.75 0.47
N SER A 55 12.73 -3.68 0.05
CA SER A 55 12.81 -3.30 -1.35
C SER A 55 13.72 -4.26 -2.12
N SER A 56 13.53 -4.36 -3.43
CA SER A 56 14.49 -4.98 -4.34
C SER A 56 15.73 -4.11 -4.57
N GLU A 57 15.65 -2.83 -4.24
CA GLU A 57 16.75 -1.87 -4.37
C GLU A 57 17.82 -2.08 -3.29
N LYS A 58 19.08 -1.87 -3.69
CA LYS A 58 20.22 -1.80 -2.81
C LYS A 58 20.76 -0.37 -2.81
N ASP A 59 21.28 0.07 -1.67
CA ASP A 59 21.99 1.34 -1.59
C ASP A 59 23.39 1.25 -2.19
N GLU A 60 24.11 2.37 -2.19
CA GLU A 60 25.47 2.48 -2.72
C GLU A 60 26.47 1.53 -2.03
N SER A 61 26.17 1.11 -0.79
CA SER A 61 26.98 0.16 -0.02
C SER A 61 26.60 -1.31 -0.27
N GLY A 62 25.58 -1.54 -1.10
CA GLY A 62 25.02 -2.87 -1.37
C GLY A 62 24.07 -3.37 -0.28
N ALA A 63 23.73 -2.55 0.72
CA ALA A 63 22.80 -2.90 1.76
C ALA A 63 21.35 -2.81 1.24
N THR A 64 20.47 -3.59 1.87
CA THR A 64 19.06 -3.66 1.48
C THR A 64 18.34 -2.37 1.86
N ILE A 65 17.66 -1.75 0.89
CA ILE A 65 16.79 -0.61 1.19
C ILE A 65 15.45 -1.13 1.73
N TYR A 66 14.99 -0.54 2.83
CA TYR A 66 13.67 -0.80 3.38
C TYR A 66 12.75 0.39 3.09
N LYS A 67 11.54 0.10 2.62
CA LYS A 67 10.52 1.11 2.33
C LYS A 67 9.32 0.90 3.23
N ASP A 68 8.62 1.98 3.54
CA ASP A 68 7.45 1.90 4.41
C ASP A 68 6.25 1.41 3.60
N VAL A 69 5.54 0.43 4.18
CA VAL A 69 4.26 -0.06 3.65
C VAL A 69 3.25 1.07 3.70
N CYS A 70 3.28 1.87 4.76
CA CYS A 70 2.42 3.01 4.94
C CYS A 70 3.08 4.04 5.82
N ASN A 71 2.82 5.33 5.58
CA ASN A 71 3.44 6.39 6.36
C ASN A 71 2.61 7.69 6.28
N PRO A 72 2.76 8.59 7.26
CA PRO A 72 2.28 9.96 7.15
C PRO A 72 2.97 10.68 5.98
N ILE A 73 2.20 11.47 5.24
CA ILE A 73 2.64 12.27 4.11
C ILE A 73 3.15 13.62 4.60
N THR A 74 2.35 14.32 5.41
CA THR A 74 2.70 15.65 5.94
C THR A 74 3.54 15.55 7.22
N ALA A 75 4.39 16.56 7.45
CA ALA A 75 5.17 16.64 8.68
C ALA A 75 4.27 16.84 9.92
N GLU A 76 3.28 17.71 9.79
CA GLU A 76 2.30 18.01 10.85
C GLU A 76 1.59 16.74 11.31
N PHE A 77 1.04 15.95 10.38
CA PHE A 77 0.36 14.71 10.74
C PHE A 77 1.32 13.64 11.26
N ARG A 78 2.57 13.62 10.77
CA ARG A 78 3.61 12.71 11.30
C ARG A 78 3.89 13.00 12.77
N GLU A 79 4.11 14.27 13.10
CA GLU A 79 4.40 14.71 14.47
C GLU A 79 3.22 14.42 15.38
N GLU A 80 2.01 14.77 14.97
CA GLU A 80 0.77 14.50 15.70
C GLU A 80 0.60 13.00 15.97
N LEU A 81 0.64 12.17 14.91
CA LEU A 81 0.42 10.74 15.01
C LEU A 81 1.49 10.06 15.88
N TYR A 82 2.77 10.42 15.70
CA TYR A 82 3.86 9.78 16.42
C TYR A 82 3.81 10.15 17.89
N THR A 83 3.57 11.43 18.21
CA THR A 83 3.39 11.90 19.58
C THR A 83 2.24 11.17 20.25
N ASN A 84 1.07 11.10 19.60
CA ASN A 84 -0.10 10.45 20.16
C ASN A 84 0.11 8.94 20.39
N ILE A 85 0.87 8.25 19.52
CA ILE A 85 1.24 6.85 19.70
C ILE A 85 2.15 6.66 20.92
N LEU A 86 3.16 7.51 21.07
CA LEU A 86 4.10 7.44 22.19
C LEU A 86 3.40 7.75 23.51
N GLU A 87 2.56 8.78 23.56
CA GLU A 87 1.74 9.08 24.74
C GLU A 87 0.78 7.94 25.08
N ALA A 88 0.14 7.32 24.09
CA ALA A 88 -0.73 6.16 24.32
C ALA A 88 0.04 4.96 24.89
N TYR A 89 1.29 4.77 24.46
CA TYR A 89 2.17 3.75 25.02
C TYR A 89 2.57 4.06 26.46
N GLU A 90 2.99 5.29 26.76
CA GLU A 90 3.33 5.70 28.13
C GLU A 90 2.14 5.55 29.08
N ARG A 91 0.94 5.96 28.66
CA ARG A 91 -0.31 5.74 29.40
C ARG A 91 -0.58 4.26 29.65
N SER A 92 -0.23 3.38 28.71
CA SER A 92 -0.40 1.92 28.87
C SER A 92 0.59 1.28 29.86
N LEU A 93 1.67 1.98 30.23
CA LEU A 93 2.65 1.53 31.22
C LEU A 93 2.31 1.97 32.65
N ALA A 94 1.45 2.98 32.80
CA ALA A 94 1.05 3.46 34.12
C ALA A 94 0.24 2.38 34.87
N PRO A 95 0.50 2.12 36.16
CA PRO A 95 -0.27 1.16 36.94
C PRO A 95 -1.76 1.56 36.93
N GLU A 96 -2.61 0.59 36.57
CA GLU A 96 -4.02 0.72 36.22
C GLU A 96 -4.78 1.86 36.93
N GLN A 97 -5.26 2.83 36.15
CA GLN A 97 -6.61 3.34 36.39
C GLN A 97 -7.53 2.44 35.59
N VAL A 98 -8.43 1.74 36.28
CA VAL A 98 -9.52 0.95 35.71
C VAL A 98 -10.25 1.83 34.69
N GLN A 99 -9.97 1.66 33.40
CA GLN A 99 -10.85 2.15 32.35
C GLN A 99 -11.77 1.00 32.00
N ASP A 100 -12.98 1.14 32.55
CA ASP A 100 -14.17 0.42 32.13
C ASP A 100 -14.12 0.17 30.62
N SER A 101 -14.19 -1.12 30.27
CA SER A 101 -14.37 -1.55 28.90
C SER A 101 -15.75 -1.08 28.46
N GLY A 102 -15.80 0.18 28.01
CA GLY A 102 -17.00 0.81 27.51
C GLY A 102 -17.62 -0.06 26.43
N LYS A 103 -18.68 -0.77 26.84
CA LYS A 103 -19.68 -1.39 25.97
C LYS A 103 -20.00 -0.41 24.85
N GLY A 104 -19.96 -0.94 23.62
CA GLY A 104 -20.13 -0.17 22.40
C GLY A 104 -21.31 0.80 22.48
N MET A 105 -20.98 2.08 22.61
CA MET A 105 -21.76 3.11 21.95
C MET A 105 -21.61 2.81 20.46
N LYS A 106 -22.70 2.67 19.71
CA LYS A 106 -22.63 2.74 18.24
C LYS A 106 -22.11 4.14 17.90
N SER A 107 -20.78 4.31 17.87
CA SER A 107 -20.20 5.48 17.23
C SER A 107 -20.70 5.46 15.80
N VAL A 108 -21.09 6.63 15.30
CA VAL A 108 -21.31 6.80 13.87
C VAL A 108 -19.99 6.40 13.21
N VAL A 109 -19.99 5.28 12.48
CA VAL A 109 -18.82 4.83 11.71
C VAL A 109 -18.56 5.91 10.66
N GLU A 110 -17.44 6.59 10.78
CA GLU A 110 -17.11 7.73 9.95
C GLU A 110 -16.13 7.29 8.87
N MET A 111 -16.56 7.18 7.63
CA MET A 111 -15.63 6.78 6.55
C MET A 111 -14.69 7.94 6.23
N PRO A 112 -13.35 7.78 6.37
CA PRO A 112 -12.42 8.83 6.01
C PRO A 112 -12.45 9.04 4.50
N GLU A 113 -12.19 10.27 4.07
CA GLU A 113 -11.99 10.55 2.66
C GLU A 113 -10.73 9.86 2.17
N PHE A 114 -10.76 9.37 0.93
CA PHE A 114 -9.62 8.72 0.33
C PHE A 114 -9.55 8.96 -1.18
N SER A 115 -8.34 8.85 -1.71
CA SER A 115 -8.08 8.78 -3.15
C SER A 115 -7.13 7.64 -3.46
N VAL A 116 -7.13 7.19 -4.71
CA VAL A 116 -6.33 6.06 -5.17
C VAL A 116 -5.55 6.47 -6.40
N THR A 117 -4.29 6.05 -6.50
CA THR A 117 -3.54 6.09 -7.75
C THR A 117 -3.11 4.69 -8.12
N VAL A 118 -3.23 4.34 -9.41
CA VAL A 118 -2.86 3.03 -9.93
C VAL A 118 -1.75 3.18 -10.96
N SER A 119 -0.75 2.32 -10.87
CA SER A 119 0.33 2.19 -11.85
C SER A 119 0.31 0.78 -12.43
N PRO A 120 0.32 0.60 -13.77
CA PRO A 120 0.46 -0.71 -14.38
C PRO A 120 1.78 -1.33 -13.94
N TYR A 121 1.75 -2.60 -13.58
CA TYR A 121 2.93 -3.31 -13.13
C TYR A 121 2.74 -4.80 -13.32
N GLU A 122 3.63 -5.41 -14.09
CA GLU A 122 3.66 -6.86 -14.24
C GLU A 122 4.99 -7.39 -13.70
N ARG A 123 4.93 -8.57 -13.08
CA ARG A 123 6.11 -9.24 -12.54
C ARG A 123 6.13 -10.67 -13.06
N ASP A 124 7.24 -11.06 -13.66
CA ASP A 124 7.43 -12.42 -14.17
C ASP A 124 7.17 -13.47 -13.09
N GLY A 125 6.38 -14.49 -13.46
CA GLY A 125 5.96 -15.57 -12.55
C GLY A 125 4.95 -15.15 -11.48
N SER A 126 4.36 -13.96 -11.59
CA SER A 126 3.32 -13.46 -10.69
C SER A 126 2.07 -13.05 -11.46
N ASN A 127 0.92 -13.11 -10.78
CA ASN A 127 -0.35 -12.66 -11.32
C ASN A 127 -0.60 -11.16 -11.11
N ILE A 128 0.42 -10.40 -10.68
CA ILE A 128 0.27 -8.95 -10.45
C ILE A 128 0.15 -8.25 -11.81
N LYS A 129 -0.84 -7.38 -11.91
CA LYS A 129 -1.13 -6.53 -13.08
C LYS A 129 -1.04 -5.03 -12.79
N GLY A 130 -1.08 -4.65 -11.53
CA GLY A 130 -0.94 -3.25 -11.13
C GLY A 130 -0.54 -3.09 -9.68
N LEU A 131 -0.03 -1.91 -9.36
CA LEU A 131 0.24 -1.45 -8.01
C LEU A 131 -0.60 -0.21 -7.75
N ALA A 132 -1.39 -0.26 -6.69
CA ALA A 132 -2.18 0.86 -6.21
C ALA A 132 -1.53 1.50 -4.98
N ARG A 133 -1.73 2.81 -4.84
CA ARG A 133 -1.46 3.59 -3.63
C ARG A 133 -2.77 4.21 -3.16
N ILE A 134 -3.02 4.15 -1.86
CA ILE A 134 -4.22 4.71 -1.23
C ILE A 134 -3.78 5.90 -0.39
N TYR A 135 -4.46 7.02 -0.54
CA TYR A 135 -4.25 8.24 0.23
C TYR A 135 -5.48 8.43 1.11
N ILE A 136 -5.29 8.55 2.42
CA ILE A 136 -6.36 8.81 3.38
C ILE A 136 -6.24 10.27 3.83
N GLU A 137 -7.29 11.06 3.60
CA GLU A 137 -7.37 12.52 3.82
C GLU A 137 -6.08 13.28 3.44
N GLU A 138 -5.42 12.88 2.35
CA GLU A 138 -4.15 13.44 1.82
C GLU A 138 -2.98 13.50 2.83
N SER A 139 -3.15 12.94 4.03
CA SER A 139 -2.21 13.05 5.14
C SER A 139 -1.52 11.71 5.42
N PHE A 140 -2.05 10.61 4.90
CA PHE A 140 -1.50 9.27 5.10
C PHE A 140 -1.54 8.45 3.82
N ILE A 141 -0.46 7.71 3.52
CA ILE A 141 -0.35 6.86 2.34
C ILE A 141 -0.21 5.38 2.71
N VAL A 142 -0.86 4.52 1.94
CA VAL A 142 -0.61 3.07 1.90
C VAL A 142 -0.04 2.72 0.53
N ASN A 143 1.18 2.19 0.54
CA ASN A 143 1.91 1.77 -0.64
C ASN A 143 1.70 0.27 -0.90
N ASN A 144 2.00 -0.13 -2.14
CA ASN A 144 2.15 -1.53 -2.52
C ASN A 144 0.89 -2.38 -2.35
N VAL A 145 -0.27 -1.80 -2.66
CA VAL A 145 -1.52 -2.54 -2.77
C VAL A 145 -1.52 -3.25 -4.13
N ASN A 146 -1.54 -4.58 -4.14
CA ASN A 146 -1.40 -5.35 -5.37
C ASN A 146 -2.76 -5.52 -6.05
N ILE A 147 -2.77 -5.33 -7.36
CA ILE A 147 -3.89 -5.68 -8.23
C ILE A 147 -3.49 -6.97 -8.95
N LEU A 148 -4.23 -8.05 -8.69
CA LEU A 148 -3.93 -9.41 -9.11
C LEU A 148 -4.96 -9.91 -10.12
N GLN A 149 -4.51 -10.58 -11.18
CA GLN A 149 -5.37 -11.30 -12.11
C GLN A 149 -5.64 -12.72 -11.60
N GLY A 150 -6.89 -13.01 -11.22
CA GLY A 150 -7.34 -14.37 -11.01
C GLY A 150 -7.74 -15.04 -12.33
N LYS A 151 -8.39 -16.21 -12.24
CA LYS A 151 -8.83 -16.96 -13.42
C LYS A 151 -9.77 -16.16 -14.32
N GLU A 152 -10.69 -15.41 -13.71
CA GLU A 152 -11.72 -14.64 -14.42
C GLU A 152 -11.77 -13.17 -13.98
N ASN A 153 -11.51 -12.91 -12.69
CA ASN A 153 -11.66 -11.57 -12.11
C ASN A 153 -10.32 -11.00 -11.62
N ILE A 154 -10.29 -9.67 -11.51
CA ILE A 154 -9.21 -8.94 -10.86
C ILE A 154 -9.50 -8.85 -9.36
N PHE A 155 -8.45 -8.96 -8.55
CA PHE A 155 -8.52 -8.94 -7.09
C PHE A 155 -7.55 -7.92 -6.51
N VAL A 156 -7.99 -7.21 -5.47
CA VAL A 156 -7.14 -6.33 -4.68
C VAL A 156 -6.56 -7.13 -3.51
N SER A 157 -5.24 -7.11 -3.36
CA SER A 157 -4.54 -7.67 -2.21
C SER A 157 -3.82 -6.55 -1.47
N MET A 158 -4.23 -6.34 -0.22
CA MET A 158 -3.58 -5.39 0.67
C MET A 158 -2.15 -5.82 1.03
N PRO A 159 -1.31 -4.89 1.51
CA PRO A 159 0.02 -5.22 1.98
C PRO A 159 -0.05 -6.15 3.20
N ALA A 160 0.61 -7.29 3.14
CA ALA A 160 0.54 -8.33 4.15
C ALA A 160 1.94 -8.77 4.61
N TYR A 161 2.02 -9.31 5.82
CA TYR A 161 3.21 -9.95 6.37
C TYR A 161 2.96 -11.43 6.63
N LYS A 162 4.03 -12.23 6.52
CA LYS A 162 4.00 -13.65 6.85
C LYS A 162 3.98 -13.81 8.37
N THR A 163 2.94 -14.45 8.89
CA THR A 163 2.86 -14.77 10.32
C THR A 163 3.71 -16.00 10.65
N LYS A 164 3.88 -16.30 11.94
CA LYS A 164 4.53 -17.54 12.39
C LYS A 164 3.60 -18.74 12.36
N GLN A 165 2.30 -18.52 12.10
CA GLN A 165 1.31 -19.58 12.05
C GLN A 165 1.29 -20.23 10.67
N ILE A 166 1.00 -21.52 10.68
CA ILE A 166 0.69 -22.29 9.47
C ILE A 166 -0.80 -22.64 9.52
N ASP A 167 -1.42 -22.67 8.35
CA ASP A 167 -2.80 -23.12 8.23
C ASP A 167 -2.88 -24.65 8.38
N GLU A 168 -4.10 -25.17 8.37
CA GLU A 168 -4.39 -26.61 8.48
C GLU A 168 -3.73 -27.44 7.36
N GLN A 169 -3.33 -26.80 6.26
CA GLN A 169 -2.68 -27.41 5.11
C GLN A 169 -1.15 -27.27 5.15
N GLY A 170 -0.59 -26.74 6.24
CA GLY A 170 0.84 -26.54 6.42
C GLY A 170 1.42 -25.36 5.65
N LYS A 171 0.57 -24.50 5.05
CA LYS A 171 1.00 -23.30 4.33
C LYS A 171 1.11 -22.12 5.29
N PRO A 172 2.07 -21.21 5.10
CA PRO A 172 2.17 -20.03 5.96
C PRO A 172 0.92 -19.15 5.90
N MET A 173 0.44 -18.74 7.07
CA MET A 173 -0.63 -17.76 7.17
C MET A 173 -0.08 -16.35 7.00
N TYR A 174 -0.79 -15.54 6.23
CA TYR A 174 -0.48 -14.13 6.01
C TYR A 174 -1.53 -13.26 6.68
N GLN A 175 -1.11 -12.09 7.15
CA GLN A 175 -2.01 -11.12 7.76
C GLN A 175 -1.74 -9.73 7.16
N ASP A 176 -2.82 -9.04 6.81
CA ASP A 176 -2.75 -7.69 6.26
C ASP A 176 -2.26 -6.70 7.32
N VAL A 177 -1.33 -5.84 6.91
CA VAL A 177 -0.83 -4.71 7.70
C VAL A 177 -1.87 -3.60 7.74
N CYS A 178 -2.43 -3.29 6.56
CA CYS A 178 -3.40 -2.22 6.34
C CYS A 178 -4.66 -2.82 5.70
N TYR A 179 -5.84 -2.61 6.27
CA TYR A 179 -7.06 -3.19 5.72
C TYR A 179 -8.34 -2.43 6.12
N PRO A 180 -9.37 -2.43 5.23
CA PRO A 180 -10.68 -1.91 5.57
C PRO A 180 -11.37 -2.82 6.59
N VAL A 181 -11.87 -2.21 7.66
CA VAL A 181 -12.54 -2.88 8.80
C VAL A 181 -14.01 -3.13 8.49
N THR A 182 -14.69 -2.14 7.91
CA THR A 182 -16.11 -2.25 7.59
C THR A 182 -16.33 -2.78 6.18
N LYS A 183 -17.43 -3.49 5.98
CA LYS A 183 -17.83 -4.02 4.67
C LYS A 183 -18.05 -2.89 3.65
N GLU A 184 -18.75 -1.84 4.06
CA GLU A 184 -19.07 -0.69 3.22
C GLU A 184 -17.81 0.02 2.72
N PHE A 185 -16.86 0.33 3.64
CA PHE A 185 -15.61 0.96 3.26
C PHE A 185 -14.75 0.04 2.36
N ARG A 186 -14.75 -1.27 2.64
CA ARG A 186 -14.07 -2.26 1.78
C ARG A 186 -14.61 -2.26 0.36
N GLU A 187 -15.92 -2.32 0.21
CA GLU A 187 -16.58 -2.32 -1.11
C GLU A 187 -16.28 -1.03 -1.87
N LYS A 188 -16.42 0.13 -1.22
CA LYS A 188 -16.11 1.43 -1.81
C LYS A 188 -14.65 1.52 -2.26
N LEU A 189 -13.73 1.16 -1.37
CA LEU A 189 -12.29 1.22 -1.65
C LEU A 189 -11.87 0.27 -2.77
N TYR A 190 -12.33 -0.98 -2.74
CA TYR A 190 -11.92 -1.98 -3.73
C TYR A 190 -12.51 -1.66 -5.11
N THR A 191 -13.76 -1.20 -5.15
CA THR A 191 -14.40 -0.73 -6.39
C THR A 191 -13.61 0.42 -7.01
N GLU A 192 -13.20 1.41 -6.20
CA GLU A 192 -12.43 2.55 -6.70
C GLU A 192 -11.05 2.12 -7.24
N ILE A 193 -10.35 1.21 -6.54
CA ILE A 193 -9.05 0.68 -7.00
C ILE A 193 -9.19 -0.05 -8.34
N VAL A 194 -10.20 -0.90 -8.48
CA VAL A 194 -10.44 -1.65 -9.73
C VAL A 194 -10.83 -0.70 -10.86
N ARG A 195 -11.70 0.29 -10.59
CA ARG A 195 -12.09 1.31 -11.57
C ARG A 195 -10.89 2.10 -12.08
N GLU A 196 -10.03 2.59 -11.18
CA GLU A 196 -8.81 3.31 -11.58
C GLU A 196 -7.86 2.42 -12.38
N TYR A 197 -7.75 1.13 -12.03
CA TYR A 197 -6.97 0.18 -12.81
C TYR A 197 -7.50 0.00 -14.24
N GLU A 198 -8.81 -0.18 -14.40
CA GLU A 198 -9.46 -0.32 -15.71
C GLU A 198 -9.23 0.92 -16.58
N GLN A 199 -9.41 2.12 -16.02
CA GLN A 199 -9.16 3.37 -16.74
C GLN A 199 -7.70 3.50 -17.21
N VAL A 200 -6.73 3.14 -16.36
CA VAL A 200 -5.32 3.20 -16.72
C VAL A 200 -4.96 2.14 -17.77
N LYS A 201 -5.58 0.95 -17.69
CA LYS A 201 -5.42 -0.12 -18.66
C LYS A 201 -5.95 0.28 -20.04
N GLU A 202 -7.16 0.83 -20.12
CA GLU A 202 -7.76 1.33 -21.36
C GLU A 202 -6.90 2.44 -21.99
N LYS A 203 -6.44 3.40 -21.19
CA LYS A 203 -5.52 4.46 -21.67
C LYS A 203 -4.22 3.90 -22.23
N SER A 204 -3.68 2.84 -21.62
CA SER A 204 -2.45 2.19 -22.09
C SER A 204 -2.67 1.40 -23.38
N GLN A 205 -3.84 0.78 -23.56
CA GLN A 205 -4.22 0.07 -24.79
C GLN A 205 -4.43 1.02 -25.95
N HIS A 206 -5.19 2.11 -25.77
CA HIS A 206 -5.40 3.09 -26.82
C HIS A 206 -4.10 3.80 -27.24
N GLN A 207 -3.19 4.07 -26.31
CA GLN A 207 -1.87 4.60 -26.68
C GLN A 207 -1.04 3.61 -27.49
N ALA A 208 -1.12 2.30 -27.21
CA ALA A 208 -0.43 1.28 -28.00
C ALA A 208 -1.04 1.16 -29.42
N GLU A 209 -2.37 1.16 -29.54
CA GLU A 209 -3.10 1.12 -30.81
C GLU A 209 -2.80 2.35 -31.68
N ASP A 210 -2.80 3.56 -31.10
CA ASP A 210 -2.47 4.81 -31.80
C ASP A 210 -1.01 4.84 -32.31
N ILE A 211 -0.09 4.19 -31.58
CA ILE A 211 1.31 4.06 -32.00
C ILE A 211 1.44 3.03 -33.12
N GLU A 212 0.72 1.91 -33.05
CA GLU A 212 0.71 0.90 -34.10
C GLU A 212 0.09 1.41 -35.41
N GLU A 213 -1.05 2.11 -35.37
CA GLU A 213 -1.67 2.69 -36.56
C GLU A 213 -0.76 3.72 -37.25
N LYS A 214 -0.08 4.57 -36.48
CA LYS A 214 0.89 5.54 -37.04
C LYS A 214 2.12 4.86 -37.63
N THR A 215 2.57 3.77 -37.02
CA THR A 215 3.75 3.01 -37.48
C THR A 215 3.43 2.21 -38.76
N VAL A 216 2.26 1.57 -38.82
CA VAL A 216 1.77 0.86 -40.02
C VAL A 216 1.45 1.85 -41.14
N GLY A 217 0.77 2.96 -40.86
CA GLY A 217 0.48 4.00 -41.85
C GLY A 217 1.73 4.63 -42.47
N ASN A 218 2.81 4.79 -41.70
CA ASN A 218 4.09 5.26 -42.23
C ASN A 218 4.82 4.21 -43.08
N ARG A 219 4.73 2.92 -42.74
CA ARG A 219 5.30 1.82 -43.55
C ARG A 219 4.59 1.67 -44.90
N VAL A 220 3.26 1.78 -44.93
CA VAL A 220 2.48 1.70 -46.18
C VAL A 220 2.83 2.87 -47.11
N LYS A 221 2.95 4.09 -46.57
CA LYS A 221 3.36 5.26 -47.37
C LYS A 221 4.80 5.14 -47.92
N GLN A 222 5.72 4.57 -47.16
CA GLN A 222 7.09 4.31 -47.63
C GLN A 222 7.13 3.26 -48.75
N GLN A 223 6.36 2.18 -48.63
CA GLN A 223 6.26 1.18 -49.71
C GLN A 223 5.61 1.78 -50.97
N GLU A 224 4.51 2.53 -50.85
CA GLU A 224 3.87 3.17 -52.01
C GLU A 224 4.77 4.19 -52.73
N THR A 225 5.67 4.86 -51.99
CA THR A 225 6.63 5.78 -52.61
C THR A 225 7.73 5.02 -53.34
N GLU A 226 8.25 3.93 -52.78
CA GLU A 226 9.24 3.08 -53.45
C GLU A 226 8.70 2.39 -54.72
N THR A 227 7.46 1.87 -54.69
CA THR A 227 6.86 1.23 -55.89
C THR A 227 6.60 2.22 -57.02
N ASN A 228 6.26 3.48 -56.70
CA ASN A 228 6.03 4.54 -57.67
C ASN A 228 7.32 5.12 -58.28
N LEU A 229 8.46 5.04 -57.58
CA LEU A 229 9.76 5.38 -58.16
C LEU A 229 10.25 4.27 -59.11
N SER A 230 10.14 2.99 -58.71
CA SER A 230 10.56 1.85 -59.54
C SER A 230 9.80 1.75 -60.87
N SER A 231 8.50 2.03 -60.87
CA SER A 231 7.66 1.96 -62.09
C SER A 231 7.85 3.15 -63.06
N LYS A 232 8.54 4.22 -62.65
CA LYS A 232 8.95 5.32 -63.54
C LYS A 232 10.28 5.05 -64.26
N GLU A 233 11.15 4.21 -63.72
CA GLU A 233 12.45 3.88 -64.32
C GLU A 233 12.35 2.84 -65.44
N THR A 234 11.35 1.95 -65.42
CA THR A 234 11.17 0.89 -66.44
C THR A 234 10.47 1.36 -67.73
N LYS A 235 10.08 2.63 -67.84
CA LYS A 235 9.35 3.21 -69.00
C LYS A 235 10.20 4.13 -69.90
N ARG A 236 11.53 4.07 -69.79
CA ARG A 236 12.45 4.78 -70.69
C ARG A 236 13.24 3.82 -71.57
#